data_AF-A0A2T9X1W4-F1
#
_entry.id   AF-A0A2T9X1W4-F1
#
_cell.length_a   1.000
_cell.length_b   1.000
_cell.length_c   1.000
_cell.angle_alpha   90.00
_cell.angle_beta   90.00
_cell.angle_gamma   90.00
#
_symmetry.space_group_name_H-M   'P 1'
#
loop_
_entity.id
_entity.type
_entity.pdbx_description
1 polymer ?
#
loop_
_entity_poly.entity_id
_entity_poly.type
_entity_poly.pdbx_seq_one_letter_code
_entity_poly.pdbx_strand_id
1 'polypeptide(L)'
;MELIDTKKLLEGYKLKDGDSVIIDSDSLSIIKYFHGLKKINLIADDNFIFEALEIAGFLRERQVEISVNNFPPSYEPKLVRHKKLEFPITRSKGKGLTWKVSGVDFLPGDFVLGKDFPVSDERTGILGYLVNKKAVVIFDKSNGDYIEGKIVGKLDGDEEYLVRPNKWLTDLVVFKATFKKGKAIVDKKLLFCRPLGSVFLPLNRRDVYNVLLKLKIRSSGYPVECYDYKDSWS
;
A
#
# COMPACT_ATOMS: atom_id res chain seq x y z
N MET A 1 2.20 26.22 7.99
CA MET A 1 2.49 25.06 7.14
C MET A 1 3.88 25.26 6.59
N GLU A 2 4.84 24.48 7.07
CA GLU A 2 6.23 24.54 6.62
C GLU A 2 6.52 23.35 5.70
N LEU A 3 7.37 23.56 4.69
CA LEU A 3 7.90 22.49 3.85
C LEU A 3 9.24 22.04 4.43
N ILE A 4 9.34 20.75 4.74
CA ILE A 4 10.47 20.15 5.47
C ILE A 4 11.05 19.02 4.61
N ASP A 5 12.36 19.06 4.34
CA ASP A 5 13.08 17.96 3.69
C ASP A 5 13.55 16.90 4.70
N THR A 6 14.04 15.75 4.21
CA THR A 6 14.52 14.69 5.11
C THR A 6 15.75 15.12 5.90
N LYS A 7 16.61 15.97 5.34
CA LYS A 7 17.80 16.48 6.02
C LYS A 7 17.42 17.23 7.29
N LYS A 8 16.44 18.14 7.22
CA LYS A 8 15.95 18.91 8.36
C LYS A 8 15.30 18.04 9.43
N LEU A 9 14.63 16.95 9.05
CA LEU A 9 14.16 15.94 10.01
C LEU A 9 15.31 15.26 10.75
N LEU A 10 16.36 14.90 10.02
CA LEU A 10 17.55 14.26 10.60
C LEU A 10 18.31 15.20 11.54
N GLU A 11 18.29 16.52 11.27
CA GLU A 11 18.83 17.57 12.13
C GLU A 11 18.00 17.82 13.41
N GLY A 12 16.89 17.10 13.60
CA GLY A 12 16.10 17.11 14.83
C GLY A 12 14.89 18.02 14.81
N TYR A 13 14.44 18.47 13.62
CA TYR A 13 13.18 19.20 13.50
C TYR A 13 12.01 18.38 14.05
N LYS A 14 11.18 19.01 14.87
CA LYS A 14 9.97 18.41 15.43
C LYS A 14 8.78 18.78 14.57
N LEU A 15 8.26 17.79 13.84
CA LEU A 15 7.06 17.92 13.03
C LEU A 15 5.86 18.38 13.86
N LYS A 16 5.02 19.20 13.24
CA LYS A 16 3.73 19.65 13.76
C LYS A 16 2.60 19.18 12.84
N ASP A 17 1.39 19.15 13.39
CA ASP A 17 0.20 18.81 12.60
C ASP A 17 0.03 19.77 11.42
N GLY A 18 -0.13 19.20 10.23
CA GLY A 18 -0.32 19.95 8.99
C GLY A 18 0.96 20.41 8.29
N ASP A 19 2.14 20.04 8.78
CA ASP A 19 3.39 20.24 8.04
C ASP A 19 3.41 19.43 6.74
N SER A 20 4.25 19.87 5.79
CA SER A 20 4.52 19.15 4.55
C SER A 20 5.94 18.60 4.56
N VAL A 21 6.11 17.30 4.29
CA VAL A 21 7.43 16.64 4.32
C VAL A 21 7.76 16.09 2.94
N ILE A 22 8.92 16.48 2.41
CA ILE A 22 9.47 15.90 1.18
C ILE A 22 10.08 14.54 1.51
N ILE A 23 9.71 13.52 0.76
CA ILE A 23 10.31 12.19 0.81
C ILE A 23 11.30 12.09 -0.34
N ASP A 24 12.56 12.44 -0.05
CA ASP A 24 13.68 12.52 -0.99
C ASP A 24 14.87 11.62 -0.58
N SER A 25 14.58 10.57 0.20
CA SER A 25 15.59 9.61 0.67
C SER A 25 15.07 8.17 0.60
N ASP A 26 15.97 7.22 0.42
CA ASP A 26 15.72 5.76 0.38
C ASP A 26 15.51 5.14 1.79
N SER A 27 15.29 5.98 2.81
CA SER A 27 15.31 5.54 4.20
C SER A 27 13.93 5.57 4.86
N LEU A 28 13.33 4.39 5.04
CA LEU A 28 12.14 4.23 5.89
C LEU A 28 12.41 4.53 7.39
N SER A 29 13.66 4.78 7.78
CA SER A 29 14.01 5.10 9.17
C SER A 29 13.42 6.42 9.65
N ILE A 30 13.05 7.32 8.73
CA ILE A 30 12.45 8.62 9.06
C ILE A 30 11.05 8.51 9.66
N ILE A 31 10.42 7.35 9.56
CA ILE A 31 9.09 7.09 10.13
C ILE A 31 8.99 7.41 11.62
N LYS A 32 10.09 7.25 12.37
CA LYS A 32 10.15 7.57 13.80
C LYS A 32 9.84 9.05 14.10
N TYR A 33 10.09 9.96 13.15
CA TYR A 33 9.87 11.40 13.33
C TYR A 33 8.39 11.79 13.21
N PHE A 34 7.53 10.92 12.67
CA PHE A 34 6.10 11.18 12.51
C PHE A 34 5.26 10.75 13.73
N HIS A 35 5.91 10.39 14.84
CA HIS A 35 5.22 9.91 16.04
C HIS A 35 4.35 11.00 16.67
N GLY A 36 3.09 10.68 16.97
CA GLY A 36 2.16 11.56 17.68
C GLY A 36 1.42 12.57 16.81
N LEU A 37 1.69 12.61 15.50
CA LEU A 37 0.97 13.45 14.55
C LEU A 37 -0.45 12.94 14.32
N LYS A 38 -1.37 13.87 14.10
CA LYS A 38 -2.75 13.61 13.67
C LYS A 38 -2.93 13.88 12.18
N LYS A 39 -2.15 14.80 11.60
CA LYS A 39 -2.25 15.18 10.19
C LYS A 39 -0.89 15.54 9.60
N ILE A 40 -0.60 15.08 8.38
CA ILE A 40 0.60 15.47 7.64
C ILE A 40 0.36 15.38 6.12
N ASN A 41 1.08 16.21 5.36
CA ASN A 41 1.16 16.11 3.91
C ASN A 41 2.54 15.60 3.51
N LEU A 42 2.61 14.60 2.63
CA LEU A 42 3.86 14.08 2.10
C LEU A 42 4.02 14.54 0.66
N ILE A 43 5.20 15.06 0.31
CA ILE A 43 5.59 15.38 -1.05
C ILE A 43 6.53 14.28 -1.52
N ALA A 44 6.01 13.36 -2.32
CA ALA A 44 6.73 12.24 -2.90
C ALA A 44 7.57 12.71 -4.08
N ASP A 45 8.89 12.56 -3.97
CA ASP A 45 9.82 12.68 -5.10
C ASP A 45 9.64 11.46 -6.04
N ASP A 46 9.75 11.70 -7.35
CA ASP A 46 9.51 10.68 -8.36
C ASP A 46 10.48 9.49 -8.29
N ASN A 47 11.67 9.66 -7.67
CA ASN A 47 12.66 8.61 -7.46
C ASN A 47 12.48 7.84 -6.15
N PHE A 48 11.65 8.35 -5.23
CA PHE A 48 11.44 7.80 -3.88
C PHE A 48 9.97 7.45 -3.62
N ILE A 49 9.26 7.05 -4.68
CA ILE A 49 7.85 6.64 -4.63
C ILE A 49 7.64 5.44 -3.72
N PHE A 50 8.58 4.49 -3.74
CA PHE A 50 8.52 3.32 -2.87
C PHE A 50 8.42 3.75 -1.40
N GLU A 51 9.34 4.61 -0.95
CA GLU A 51 9.42 5.10 0.41
C GLU A 51 8.20 5.96 0.75
N ALA A 52 7.81 6.87 -0.15
CA ALA A 52 6.66 7.73 0.06
C ALA A 52 5.37 6.92 0.26
N LEU A 53 5.13 5.89 -0.55
CA LEU A 53 3.95 5.03 -0.42
C LEU A 53 3.98 4.18 0.84
N GLU A 54 5.14 3.64 1.23
CA GLU A 54 5.27 2.85 2.46
C GLU A 54 5.09 3.70 3.73
N ILE A 55 5.67 4.92 3.77
CA ILE A 55 5.47 5.89 4.87
C ILE A 55 4.01 6.34 4.90
N ALA A 56 3.43 6.71 3.76
CA ALA A 56 2.03 7.13 3.69
C ALA A 56 1.11 6.00 4.18
N GLY A 57 1.30 4.77 3.71
CA GLY A 57 0.55 3.60 4.16
C GLY A 57 0.68 3.35 5.67
N PHE A 58 1.88 3.46 6.22
CA PHE A 58 2.14 3.31 7.66
C PHE A 58 1.32 4.25 8.53
N LEU A 59 1.37 5.54 8.16
CA LEU A 59 0.75 6.63 8.91
C LEU A 59 -0.76 6.56 8.76
N ARG A 60 -1.23 6.26 7.55
CA ARG A 60 -2.66 6.09 7.27
C ARG A 60 -3.27 4.96 8.08
N GLU A 61 -2.58 3.82 8.20
CA GLU A 61 -2.97 2.70 9.08
C GLU A 61 -2.74 2.97 10.58
N ARG A 62 -2.12 4.10 10.94
CA ARG A 62 -2.06 4.63 12.31
C ARG A 62 -3.10 5.69 12.60
N GLN A 63 -4.07 5.87 11.69
CA GLN A 63 -5.12 6.88 11.82
C GLN A 63 -4.60 8.31 11.81
N VAL A 64 -3.44 8.53 11.17
CA VAL A 64 -2.99 9.87 10.79
C VAL A 64 -3.72 10.24 9.50
N GLU A 65 -4.25 11.45 9.43
CA GLU A 65 -4.80 12.04 8.21
C GLU A 65 -3.66 12.40 7.26
N ILE A 66 -3.57 11.70 6.13
CA ILE A 66 -2.46 11.80 5.17
C ILE A 66 -2.94 12.34 3.84
N SER A 67 -2.26 13.38 3.37
CA SER A 67 -2.25 13.80 1.96
C SER A 67 -0.90 13.41 1.34
N VAL A 68 -0.91 13.02 0.07
CA VAL A 68 0.30 12.79 -0.73
C VAL A 68 0.23 13.69 -1.95
N ASN A 69 1.26 14.49 -2.21
CA ASN A 69 1.32 15.49 -3.29
C ASN A 69 0.07 16.38 -3.35
N ASN A 70 -0.47 16.75 -2.20
CA ASN A 70 -1.70 17.55 -2.06
C ASN A 70 -2.99 16.90 -2.59
N PHE A 71 -2.99 15.60 -2.90
CA PHE A 71 -4.24 14.87 -3.15
C PHE A 71 -5.12 14.87 -1.89
N PRO A 72 -6.45 14.75 -2.01
CA PRO A 72 -7.35 14.84 -0.88
C PRO A 72 -6.92 13.94 0.30
N PRO A 73 -6.88 14.48 1.53
CA PRO A 73 -6.38 13.74 2.67
C PRO A 73 -7.28 12.56 3.04
N SER A 74 -6.67 11.47 3.52
CA SER A 74 -7.42 10.30 3.98
C SER A 74 -6.74 9.56 5.14
N TYR A 75 -7.51 8.75 5.87
CA TYR A 75 -7.03 7.85 6.91
C TYR A 75 -7.71 6.48 6.78
N GLU A 76 -7.09 5.40 7.28
CA GLU A 76 -7.75 4.08 7.28
C GLU A 76 -8.61 3.97 8.54
N PRO A 77 -9.91 3.62 8.41
CA PRO A 77 -10.71 3.31 9.59
C PRO A 77 -10.11 2.11 10.31
N LYS A 78 -9.89 2.23 11.62
CA LYS A 78 -9.40 1.13 12.47
C LYS A 78 -10.53 0.13 12.72
N LEU A 79 -10.80 -0.68 11.71
CA LEU A 79 -11.67 -1.84 11.81
C LEU A 79 -10.80 -3.03 12.20
N VAL A 80 -11.01 -3.55 13.40
CA VAL A 80 -10.24 -4.69 13.93
C VAL A 80 -11.12 -5.93 13.89
N ARG A 81 -10.55 -7.05 13.44
CA ARG A 81 -11.23 -8.34 13.51
C ARG A 81 -11.31 -8.81 14.95
N HIS A 82 -12.49 -9.20 15.41
CA HIS A 82 -12.67 -9.79 16.74
C HIS A 82 -12.03 -11.18 16.86
N LYS A 83 -12.02 -11.95 15.76
CA LYS A 83 -11.39 -13.26 15.68
C LYS A 83 -10.11 -13.16 14.88
N LYS A 84 -9.03 -13.71 15.42
CA LYS A 84 -7.79 -13.89 14.68
C LYS A 84 -8.03 -14.80 13.48
N LEU A 85 -7.27 -14.54 12.41
CA LEU A 85 -7.21 -15.41 11.25
C LEU A 85 -5.98 -16.31 11.36
N GLU A 86 -6.13 -17.57 11.00
CA GLU A 86 -5.03 -18.53 10.93
C GLU A 86 -4.70 -18.81 9.47
N PHE A 87 -3.43 -18.69 9.11
CA PHE A 87 -2.94 -19.06 7.78
C PHE A 87 -1.80 -20.05 7.90
N PRO A 88 -1.84 -21.19 7.19
CA PRO A 88 -0.74 -22.16 7.12
C PRO A 88 0.35 -21.64 6.17
N ILE A 89 0.96 -20.52 6.56
CA ILE A 89 1.98 -19.80 5.83
C ILE A 89 3.20 -19.64 6.74
N THR A 90 4.35 -20.15 6.30
CA THR A 90 5.60 -20.03 7.03
C THR A 90 6.28 -18.69 6.71
N ARG A 91 6.77 -17.95 7.71
CA ARG A 91 7.54 -16.72 7.51
C ARG A 91 9.04 -17.01 7.45
N SER A 92 9.71 -16.63 6.36
CA SER A 92 11.17 -16.59 6.36
C SER A 92 11.69 -15.41 7.20
N LYS A 93 12.86 -15.58 7.85
CA LYS A 93 13.55 -14.49 8.54
C LYS A 93 14.11 -13.54 7.49
N GLY A 94 13.41 -12.45 7.19
CA GLY A 94 13.84 -11.41 6.26
C GLY A 94 13.39 -10.03 6.70
N LYS A 95 14.01 -8.97 6.15
CA LYS A 95 13.48 -7.61 6.27
C LYS A 95 12.12 -7.59 5.60
N GLY A 96 11.05 -7.48 6.38
CA GLY A 96 9.69 -7.29 5.86
C GLY A 96 9.69 -6.02 5.01
N LEU A 97 9.26 -6.11 3.76
CA LEU A 97 9.12 -4.95 2.87
C LEU A 97 7.99 -4.02 3.34
N THR A 98 7.22 -4.43 4.36
CA THR A 98 5.94 -3.82 4.70
C THR A 98 5.54 -4.03 6.17
N TRP A 99 4.49 -3.32 6.58
CA TRP A 99 3.95 -3.31 7.94
C TRP A 99 3.35 -4.64 8.35
N LYS A 100 3.69 -5.07 9.58
CA LYS A 100 3.17 -6.30 10.18
C LYS A 100 1.64 -6.33 10.17
N VAL A 101 1.09 -7.45 9.73
CA VAL A 101 -0.34 -7.71 9.80
C VAL A 101 -0.72 -7.98 11.27
N SER A 102 -1.82 -7.39 11.71
CA SER A 102 -2.36 -7.54 13.06
C SER A 102 -3.52 -8.52 13.06
N GLY A 103 -3.66 -9.31 14.13
CA GLY A 103 -4.77 -10.26 14.26
C GLY A 103 -4.66 -11.48 13.34
N VAL A 104 -3.43 -11.86 12.96
CA VAL A 104 -3.13 -13.04 12.15
C VAL A 104 -2.14 -13.92 12.89
N ASP A 105 -2.44 -15.21 12.96
CA ASP A 105 -1.52 -16.25 13.40
C ASP A 105 -1.00 -17.02 12.17
N PHE A 106 0.33 -17.00 12.01
CA PHE A 106 1.04 -17.70 10.94
C PHE A 106 1.45 -19.08 11.45
N LEU A 107 0.89 -20.13 10.85
CA LEU A 107 1.13 -21.52 11.20
C LEU A 107 2.13 -22.15 10.22
N PRO A 108 2.88 -23.19 10.63
CA PRO A 108 3.70 -23.97 9.70
C PRO A 108 2.87 -24.46 8.51
N GLY A 109 3.39 -24.26 7.31
CA GLY A 109 2.75 -24.71 6.07
C GLY A 109 3.68 -24.59 4.86
N ASP A 110 3.23 -25.16 3.75
CA ASP A 110 4.04 -25.35 2.54
C ASP A 110 4.35 -24.04 1.80
N PHE A 111 3.56 -22.99 2.04
CA PHE A 111 3.78 -21.68 1.44
C PHE A 111 4.69 -20.82 2.33
N VAL A 112 5.89 -20.50 1.85
CA VAL A 112 6.88 -19.73 2.60
C VAL A 112 6.99 -18.29 2.08
N LEU A 113 6.60 -17.31 2.89
CA LEU A 113 6.76 -15.89 2.57
C LEU A 113 8.24 -15.51 2.51
N GLY A 114 8.62 -14.78 1.45
CA GLY A 114 10.00 -14.39 1.16
C GLY A 114 10.85 -15.50 0.53
N LYS A 115 10.31 -16.71 0.32
CA LYS A 115 10.92 -17.78 -0.47
C LYS A 115 10.06 -18.16 -1.66
N ASP A 116 8.83 -18.61 -1.41
CA ASP A 116 7.86 -18.98 -2.44
C ASP A 116 7.11 -17.77 -2.98
N PHE A 117 6.99 -16.73 -2.17
CA PHE A 117 6.49 -15.42 -2.57
C PHE A 117 7.67 -14.46 -2.70
N PRO A 118 7.79 -13.70 -3.81
CA PRO A 118 9.00 -12.95 -4.15
C PRO A 118 9.28 -11.75 -3.24
N VAL A 119 8.37 -11.44 -2.32
CA VAL A 119 8.46 -10.32 -1.38
C VAL A 119 8.09 -10.81 0.02
N SER A 120 8.68 -10.20 1.05
CA SER A 120 8.40 -10.48 2.46
C SER A 120 7.16 -9.72 2.99
N ASP A 121 6.29 -9.24 2.09
CA ASP A 121 5.05 -8.56 2.47
C ASP A 121 3.98 -9.56 2.89
N GLU A 122 3.68 -9.61 4.18
CA GLU A 122 2.66 -10.48 4.78
C GLU A 122 1.28 -10.27 4.12
N ARG A 123 0.92 -9.03 3.75
CA ARG A 123 -0.40 -8.68 3.21
C ARG A 123 -0.65 -9.29 1.83
N THR A 124 0.20 -8.96 0.86
CA THR A 124 0.09 -9.52 -0.49
C THR A 124 0.44 -11.00 -0.53
N GLY A 125 1.28 -11.47 0.40
CA GLY A 125 1.59 -12.88 0.56
C GLY A 125 0.40 -13.73 1.02
N ILE A 126 -0.40 -13.24 1.98
CA ILE A 126 -1.67 -13.88 2.37
C ILE A 126 -2.64 -13.93 1.20
N LEU A 127 -2.77 -12.84 0.44
CA LEU A 127 -3.61 -12.84 -0.76
C LEU A 127 -3.11 -13.84 -1.81
N GLY A 128 -1.79 -13.85 -2.06
CA GLY A 128 -1.15 -14.75 -2.99
C GLY A 128 -1.40 -16.22 -2.63
N TYR A 129 -1.28 -16.57 -1.35
CA TYR A 129 -1.66 -17.90 -0.85
C TYR A 129 -3.14 -18.21 -1.12
N LEU A 130 -4.06 -17.29 -0.82
CA LEU A 130 -5.51 -17.51 -0.96
C LEU A 130 -5.98 -17.75 -2.40
N VAL A 131 -5.29 -17.16 -3.36
CA VAL A 131 -5.62 -17.27 -4.79
C VAL A 131 -4.59 -18.07 -5.58
N ASN A 132 -3.63 -18.69 -4.91
CA ASN A 132 -2.52 -19.43 -5.52
C ASN A 132 -1.72 -18.61 -6.55
N LYS A 133 -1.47 -17.33 -6.27
CA LYS A 133 -0.66 -16.43 -7.10
C LYS A 133 0.62 -16.02 -6.40
N LYS A 134 1.69 -15.93 -7.20
CA LYS A 134 3.04 -15.56 -6.72
C LYS A 134 3.61 -14.31 -7.40
N ALA A 135 2.91 -13.75 -8.37
CA ALA A 135 3.30 -12.48 -8.98
C ALA A 135 2.96 -11.30 -8.06
N VAL A 136 3.77 -10.26 -8.10
CA VAL A 136 3.50 -8.98 -7.43
C VAL A 136 3.90 -7.82 -8.32
N VAL A 137 3.32 -6.67 -8.04
CA VAL A 137 3.72 -5.37 -8.59
C VAL A 137 4.33 -4.55 -7.48
N ILE A 138 5.50 -3.98 -7.73
CA ILE A 138 6.22 -3.10 -6.81
C ILE A 138 6.36 -1.73 -7.47
N PHE A 139 5.79 -0.70 -6.85
CA PHE A 139 5.91 0.68 -7.30
C PHE A 139 7.18 1.32 -6.75
N ASP A 140 8.07 1.71 -7.66
CA ASP A 140 9.35 2.33 -7.34
C ASP A 140 9.57 3.67 -8.05
N LYS A 141 8.82 3.96 -9.13
CA LYS A 141 8.99 5.18 -9.92
C LYS A 141 7.67 5.81 -10.34
N SER A 142 7.68 7.13 -10.41
CA SER A 142 6.59 7.95 -10.95
C SER A 142 7.05 8.60 -12.27
N ASN A 143 6.10 8.78 -13.18
CA ASN A 143 6.31 9.41 -14.48
C ASN A 143 5.10 10.27 -14.83
N GLY A 144 5.17 11.57 -14.52
CA GLY A 144 4.07 12.50 -14.73
C GLY A 144 2.83 12.09 -13.93
N ASP A 145 1.71 11.86 -14.61
CA ASP A 145 0.44 11.51 -13.96
C ASP A 145 0.28 10.00 -13.67
N TYR A 146 1.27 9.19 -14.03
CA TYR A 146 1.24 7.75 -13.84
C TYR A 146 2.36 7.26 -12.94
N ILE A 147 2.13 6.12 -12.29
CA ILE A 147 3.14 5.39 -11.54
C ILE A 147 3.37 4.07 -12.26
N GLU A 148 4.65 3.75 -12.49
CA GLU A 148 5.07 2.49 -13.09
C GLU A 148 5.48 1.52 -12.00
N GLY A 149 4.88 0.33 -12.05
CA GLY A 149 5.19 -0.77 -11.15
C GLY A 149 5.96 -1.86 -11.87
N LYS A 150 7.06 -2.31 -11.28
CA LYS A 150 7.80 -3.49 -11.72
C LYS A 150 7.01 -4.75 -11.37
N ILE A 151 6.84 -5.64 -12.35
CA ILE A 151 6.26 -6.97 -12.11
C ILE A 151 7.37 -7.92 -11.68
N VAL A 152 7.15 -8.64 -10.58
CA VAL A 152 8.02 -9.71 -10.11
C VAL A 152 7.22 -11.01 -10.06
N GLY A 153 7.67 -12.02 -10.78
CA GLY A 153 6.94 -13.28 -10.97
C GLY A 153 6.21 -13.34 -12.31
N LYS A 154 5.46 -14.43 -12.52
CA LYS A 154 4.73 -14.70 -13.77
C LYS A 154 3.25 -14.37 -13.61
N LEU A 155 2.73 -13.54 -14.52
CA LEU A 155 1.29 -13.30 -14.67
C LEU A 155 0.63 -14.44 -15.46
N ASP A 156 -0.64 -14.69 -15.17
CA ASP A 156 -1.48 -15.66 -15.89
C ASP A 156 -2.02 -15.07 -17.21
N GLY A 157 -2.00 -13.74 -17.36
CA GLY A 157 -2.31 -13.01 -18.58
C GLY A 157 -3.72 -12.43 -18.64
N ASP A 158 -4.53 -12.66 -17.61
CA ASP A 158 -5.90 -12.15 -17.47
C ASP A 158 -6.05 -11.15 -16.30
N GLU A 159 -4.95 -10.79 -15.65
CA GLU A 159 -4.96 -9.83 -14.56
C GLU A 159 -5.27 -8.41 -15.07
N GLU A 160 -6.19 -7.74 -14.38
CA GLU A 160 -6.60 -6.37 -14.70
C GLU A 160 -6.68 -5.47 -13.46
N TYR A 161 -6.55 -6.05 -12.26
CA TYR A 161 -6.65 -5.35 -10.99
C TYR A 161 -5.38 -5.47 -10.17
N LEU A 162 -5.09 -4.44 -9.38
CA LEU A 162 -4.09 -4.45 -8.33
C LEU A 162 -4.77 -4.36 -6.97
N VAL A 163 -4.40 -5.29 -6.09
CA VAL A 163 -5.08 -5.50 -4.82
C VAL A 163 -4.10 -5.51 -3.65
N ARG A 164 -4.46 -4.79 -2.58
CA ARG A 164 -3.75 -4.81 -1.31
C ARG A 164 -4.72 -4.61 -0.14
N PRO A 165 -4.71 -5.49 0.86
CA PRO A 165 -5.52 -5.30 2.06
C PRO A 165 -4.83 -4.34 3.04
N ASN A 166 -5.58 -3.77 3.96
CA ASN A 166 -5.00 -3.07 5.11
C ASN A 166 -4.36 -4.06 6.11
N LYS A 167 -3.59 -3.56 7.08
CA LYS A 167 -2.90 -4.38 8.08
C LYS A 167 -3.81 -5.19 9.01
N TRP A 168 -5.12 -4.93 9.03
CA TRP A 168 -6.07 -5.67 9.87
C TRP A 168 -6.86 -6.72 9.07
N LEU A 169 -6.66 -6.81 7.75
CA LEU A 169 -7.44 -7.66 6.85
C LEU A 169 -8.95 -7.47 7.07
N THR A 170 -9.39 -6.21 7.15
CA THR A 170 -10.81 -5.82 7.27
C THR A 170 -11.32 -5.07 6.05
N ASP A 171 -10.40 -4.51 5.28
CA ASP A 171 -10.68 -3.74 4.08
C ASP A 171 -9.52 -3.93 3.09
N LEU A 172 -9.78 -3.62 1.82
CA LEU A 172 -8.78 -3.69 0.76
C LEU A 172 -8.96 -2.56 -0.26
N VAL A 173 -7.85 -2.19 -0.88
CA VAL A 173 -7.82 -1.33 -2.06
C VAL A 173 -7.84 -2.21 -3.30
N VAL A 174 -8.69 -1.84 -4.26
CA VAL A 174 -8.70 -2.37 -5.63
C VAL A 174 -8.66 -1.19 -6.59
N PHE A 175 -7.77 -1.24 -7.57
CA PHE A 175 -7.86 -0.43 -8.77
C PHE A 175 -7.54 -1.24 -10.00
N LYS A 176 -8.03 -0.75 -11.15
CA LYS A 176 -7.59 -1.25 -12.45
C LYS A 176 -6.17 -0.80 -12.73
N ALA A 177 -5.40 -1.67 -13.37
CA ALA A 177 -4.07 -1.36 -13.86
C ALA A 177 -3.93 -1.80 -15.32
N THR A 178 -3.09 -1.09 -16.06
CA THR A 178 -2.72 -1.47 -17.43
C THR A 178 -1.40 -2.21 -17.40
N PHE A 179 -1.39 -3.46 -17.86
CA PHE A 179 -0.16 -4.25 -17.95
C PHE A 179 0.45 -4.12 -19.36
N LYS A 180 1.66 -3.59 -19.46
CA LYS A 180 2.39 -3.39 -20.72
C LYS A 180 3.87 -3.70 -20.55
N LYS A 181 4.45 -4.51 -21.45
CA LYS A 181 5.90 -4.76 -21.54
C LYS A 181 6.56 -5.10 -20.18
N GLY A 182 5.93 -5.94 -19.37
CA GLY A 182 6.46 -6.34 -18.05
C GLY A 182 6.32 -5.29 -16.95
N LYS A 183 5.52 -4.24 -17.18
CA LYS A 183 5.19 -3.21 -16.19
C LYS A 183 3.69 -3.13 -15.95
N ALA A 184 3.31 -2.73 -14.75
CA ALA A 184 1.96 -2.26 -14.45
C ALA A 184 1.96 -0.73 -14.45
N ILE A 185 0.97 -0.13 -15.11
CA ILE A 185 0.80 1.32 -15.21
C ILE A 185 -0.52 1.67 -14.55
N VAL A 186 -0.48 2.64 -13.63
CA VAL A 186 -1.62 3.08 -12.83
C VAL A 186 -1.61 4.61 -12.74
N ASP A 187 -2.79 5.19 -12.76
CA ASP A 187 -2.99 6.61 -12.44
C ASP A 187 -2.51 6.90 -11.01
N LYS A 188 -1.62 7.88 -10.88
CA LYS A 188 -1.04 8.34 -9.63
C LYS A 188 -2.10 8.63 -8.56
N LYS A 189 -3.25 9.19 -8.96
CA LYS A 189 -4.39 9.49 -8.09
C LYS A 189 -4.83 8.27 -7.29
N LEU A 190 -4.88 7.09 -7.89
CA LEU A 190 -5.36 5.86 -7.25
C LEU A 190 -4.46 5.44 -6.09
N LEU A 191 -3.15 5.63 -6.23
CA LEU A 191 -2.17 5.31 -5.19
C LEU A 191 -2.10 6.40 -4.12
N PHE A 192 -2.23 7.68 -4.51
CA PHE A 192 -2.04 8.81 -3.59
C PHE A 192 -3.29 9.15 -2.77
N CYS A 193 -4.48 8.86 -3.29
CA CYS A 193 -5.73 9.07 -2.56
C CYS A 193 -5.98 8.04 -1.46
N ARG A 194 -5.49 6.80 -1.64
CA ARG A 194 -5.60 5.75 -0.62
C ARG A 194 -4.31 4.93 -0.52
N PRO A 195 -3.21 5.54 -0.04
CA PRO A 195 -1.93 4.85 0.06
C PRO A 195 -1.99 3.75 1.12
N LEU A 196 -1.66 2.52 0.73
CA LEU A 196 -1.53 1.38 1.66
C LEU A 196 -0.12 0.75 1.60
N GLY A 197 0.80 1.35 0.86
CA GLY A 197 2.14 0.83 0.58
C GLY A 197 2.40 0.70 -0.92
N SER A 198 3.57 0.20 -1.29
CA SER A 198 4.09 0.17 -2.66
C SER A 198 3.90 -1.18 -3.37
N VAL A 199 3.47 -2.23 -2.65
CA VAL A 199 3.40 -3.60 -3.19
C VAL A 199 1.96 -4.05 -3.37
N PHE A 200 1.59 -4.56 -4.55
CA PHE A 200 0.23 -5.01 -4.84
C PHE A 200 0.23 -6.38 -5.51
N LEU A 201 -0.83 -7.15 -5.26
CA LEU A 201 -1.05 -8.42 -5.95
C LEU A 201 -1.88 -8.17 -7.23
N PRO A 202 -1.37 -8.55 -8.42
CA PRO A 202 -2.14 -8.52 -9.66
C PRO A 202 -3.17 -9.65 -9.69
N LEU A 203 -4.43 -9.31 -9.87
CA LEU A 203 -5.57 -10.23 -9.82
C LEU A 203 -6.53 -10.00 -10.99
N ASN A 204 -7.24 -11.04 -11.39
CA ASN A 204 -8.43 -10.93 -12.24
C ASN A 204 -9.69 -10.72 -11.39
N ARG A 205 -10.83 -10.47 -12.03
CA ARG A 205 -12.11 -10.24 -11.34
C ARG A 205 -12.53 -11.40 -10.42
N ARG A 206 -12.30 -12.66 -10.83
CA ARG A 206 -12.68 -13.85 -10.06
C ARG A 206 -11.86 -13.94 -8.77
N ASP A 207 -10.57 -13.65 -8.85
CA ASP A 207 -9.67 -13.68 -7.70
C ASP A 207 -10.01 -12.59 -6.68
N VAL A 208 -10.33 -11.38 -7.15
CA VAL A 208 -10.82 -10.29 -6.29
C VAL A 208 -12.05 -10.75 -5.50
N TYR A 209 -13.02 -11.36 -6.19
CA TYR A 209 -14.23 -11.89 -5.55
C TYR A 209 -13.92 -13.00 -4.54
N ASN A 210 -13.02 -13.93 -4.88
CA ASN A 210 -12.56 -14.98 -3.98
C ASN A 210 -11.91 -14.42 -2.71
N VAL A 211 -11.07 -13.38 -2.84
CA VAL A 211 -10.45 -12.70 -1.70
C VAL A 211 -11.51 -12.10 -0.78
N LEU A 212 -12.45 -11.34 -1.34
CA LEU A 212 -13.53 -10.70 -0.58
C LEU A 212 -14.35 -11.73 0.22
N LEU A 213 -14.71 -12.86 -0.40
CA LEU A 213 -15.46 -13.93 0.24
C LEU A 213 -14.64 -14.67 1.31
N LYS A 214 -13.45 -15.15 0.97
CA LYS A 214 -12.61 -15.95 1.88
C LYS A 214 -12.20 -15.14 3.11
N LEU A 215 -11.86 -13.86 2.91
CA LEU A 215 -11.50 -12.97 4.01
C LEU A 215 -12.72 -12.27 4.64
N LYS A 216 -13.94 -12.39 4.11
CA LYS A 216 -15.13 -11.67 4.62
C LYS A 216 -14.85 -10.18 4.84
N ILE A 217 -14.30 -9.53 3.83
CA ILE A 217 -13.91 -8.11 3.87
C ILE A 217 -14.62 -7.32 2.78
N ARG A 218 -14.61 -6.00 2.94
CA ARG A 218 -15.14 -5.04 1.97
C ARG A 218 -14.01 -4.33 1.21
N SER A 219 -14.37 -3.58 0.18
CA SER A 219 -13.53 -2.56 -0.44
C SER A 219 -14.22 -1.21 -0.28
N SER A 220 -13.69 -0.36 0.61
CA SER A 220 -14.31 0.95 0.92
C SER A 220 -14.07 2.06 -0.11
N GLY A 221 -13.54 1.75 -1.29
CA GLY A 221 -13.30 2.74 -2.34
C GLY A 221 -12.23 3.78 -1.96
N TYR A 222 -12.34 4.98 -2.55
CA TYR A 222 -11.47 6.14 -2.32
C TYR A 222 -12.22 7.21 -1.51
N PRO A 223 -11.52 8.22 -0.94
CA PRO A 223 -12.19 9.43 -0.47
C PRO A 223 -13.13 10.01 -1.53
N VAL A 224 -14.26 10.59 -1.12
CA VAL A 224 -15.28 11.10 -2.05
C VAL A 224 -14.70 12.18 -2.96
N GLU A 225 -13.84 13.01 -2.39
CA GLU A 225 -13.10 14.10 -3.02
C GLU A 225 -12.08 13.61 -4.07
N CYS A 226 -11.73 12.32 -4.05
CA CYS A 226 -10.87 11.69 -5.04
C CYS A 226 -11.64 11.15 -6.25
N TYR A 227 -12.96 11.08 -6.21
CA TYR A 227 -13.75 10.88 -7.42
C TYR A 227 -13.88 12.25 -8.10
N ASP A 228 -13.44 12.37 -9.36
CA ASP A 228 -13.63 13.62 -10.11
C ASP A 228 -15.13 13.85 -10.30
N TYR A 229 -15.72 14.67 -9.42
CA TYR A 229 -17.11 15.07 -9.53
C TYR A 229 -17.36 16.03 -10.71
N LYS A 230 -16.33 16.35 -11.52
CA LYS A 230 -16.45 17.33 -12.59
C LYS A 230 -17.02 16.81 -13.91
N ASP A 231 -17.12 15.50 -14.15
CA ASP A 231 -17.53 14.98 -15.47
C ASP A 231 -18.55 13.82 -15.45
N SER A 232 -19.29 13.58 -14.36
CA SER A 232 -20.21 12.43 -14.31
C SER A 232 -21.70 12.74 -14.57
N TRP A 233 -22.07 13.97 -14.93
CA TRP A 233 -23.44 14.35 -15.33
C TRP A 233 -23.50 15.54 -16.30
N SER A 234 -22.69 15.52 -17.37
CA SER A 234 -22.84 16.45 -18.50
C SER A 234 -23.13 15.68 -19.78
#